data_AF-A0A285P1T8-F1
#
_entry.id   AF-A0A285P1T8-F1
#
_cell.length_a   1.000
_cell.length_b   1.000
_cell.length_c   1.000
_cell.angle_alpha   90.00
_cell.angle_beta   90.00
_cell.angle_gamma   90.00
#
_symmetry.space_group_name_H-M   'P 1'
#
loop_
_entity.id
_entity.type
_entity.pdbx_description
1 polymer ?
#
loop_
_entity_poly.entity_id
_entity_poly.type
_entity_poly.pdbx_seq_one_letter_code
_entity_poly.pdbx_strand_id
1 'polypeptide(L)' 'MMNTRGDMDVDGLLRIVLVLVILLLVLEIVGEVFGLLLGVLGFLQPLVLLGLLVLLVLWLTDRL' A
#
# COMPACT_ATOMS: atom_id res chain seq x y z
N MET A 1 26.66 32.05 -1.18
CA MET A 1 25.47 31.28 -0.76
C MET A 1 24.39 31.46 -1.82
N MET A 2 24.18 30.47 -2.69
CA MET A 2 23.06 30.48 -3.65
C MET A 2 21.77 30.16 -2.89
N ASN A 3 21.02 31.19 -2.49
CA ASN A 3 19.69 31.03 -1.93
C ASN A 3 18.66 31.03 -3.07
N THR A 4 18.56 29.91 -3.79
CA THR A 4 17.57 29.70 -4.87
C THR A 4 16.20 29.24 -4.33
N ARG A 5 15.97 29.35 -3.01
CA ARG A 5 14.77 28.84 -2.31
C ARG A 5 13.46 29.59 -2.62
N GLY A 6 13.44 30.47 -3.62
CA GLY A 6 12.25 31.21 -4.03
C GLY A 6 12.24 31.55 -5.51
N ASP A 7 13.01 30.85 -6.34
CA ASP A 7 13.08 31.12 -7.79
C ASP A 7 11.89 30.51 -8.56
N MET A 8 10.99 29.81 -7.87
CA MET A 8 9.84 29.17 -8.46
C MET A 8 8.60 30.05 -8.28
N ASP A 9 8.01 30.45 -9.40
CA ASP A 9 6.81 31.28 -9.43
C ASP A 9 5.62 30.59 -8.72
N VAL A 10 4.73 31.39 -8.15
CA VAL A 10 3.56 30.92 -7.38
C VAL A 10 2.68 30.03 -8.23
N ASP A 11 2.48 30.37 -9.51
CA ASP A 11 1.70 29.56 -10.45
C ASP A 11 2.37 28.20 -10.72
N GLY A 12 3.70 28.17 -10.76
CA GLY A 12 4.48 26.94 -10.90
C GLY A 12 4.36 26.04 -9.69
N LEU A 13 4.50 26.60 -8.48
CA LEU A 13 4.31 25.88 -7.23
C LEU A 13 2.88 25.36 -7.09
N LEU A 14 1.87 26.18 -7.42
CA LEU A 14 0.47 25.78 -7.39
C LEU A 14 0.21 24.60 -8.33
N ARG A 15 0.75 24.63 -9.55
CA ARG A 15 0.61 23.52 -10.50
C ARG A 15 1.26 22.23 -9.99
N ILE A 16 2.43 22.31 -9.38
CA ILE A 16 3.10 21.14 -8.78
C ILE A 16 2.26 20.58 -7.63
N VAL A 17 1.74 21.43 -6.75
CA VAL A 17 0.85 21.02 -5.67
C VAL A 17 -0.41 20.37 -6.21
N LEU A 18 -1.04 20.93 -7.26
CA LEU A 18 -2.22 20.34 -7.90
C LEU A 18 -1.93 18.95 -8.46
N VAL A 19 -0.81 18.77 -9.17
CA VAL A 19 -0.39 17.46 -9.67
C VAL A 19 -0.14 16.49 -8.50
N LEU A 20 0.47 16.96 -7.43
CA LEU A 20 0.72 16.16 -6.24
C LEU A 20 -0.61 15.74 -5.57
N VAL A 21 -1.57 16.66 -5.45
CA VAL A 21 -2.90 16.36 -4.92
C VAL A 21 -3.60 15.32 -5.79
N ILE A 22 -3.55 15.45 -7.11
CA ILE A 22 -4.12 14.44 -8.03
C ILE A 22 -3.43 13.08 -7.82
N LEU A 23 -2.10 13.05 -7.71
CA LEU A 23 -1.36 11.83 -7.44
C LEU A 23 -1.76 11.19 -6.10
N LEU A 24 -1.95 12.01 -5.07
CA LEU A 24 -2.41 11.55 -3.75
C LEU A 24 -3.83 10.98 -3.83
N LEU A 25 -4.74 11.63 -4.55
CA LEU A 25 -6.10 11.12 -4.78
C LEU A 25 -6.08 9.78 -5.53
N VAL A 26 -5.23 9.64 -6.55
CA VAL A 26 -5.07 8.35 -7.25
C VAL A 26 -4.56 7.28 -6.30
N LEU A 27 -3.57 7.59 -5.46
CA LEU A 27 -3.05 6.63 -4.48
C LEU A 27 -4.09 6.23 -3.44
N GLU A 28 -4.95 7.16 -3.02
CA GLU A 28 -6.07 6.90 -2.12
C GLU A 28 -7.04 5.88 -2.73
N ILE A 29 -7.48 6.11 -3.96
CA ILE A 29 -8.36 5.16 -4.68
C ILE A 29 -7.69 3.80 -4.85
N VAL A 30 -6.40 3.78 -5.20
CA VAL A 30 -5.64 2.54 -5.28
C VAL A 30 -5.63 1.82 -3.93
N GLY A 31 -5.37 2.54 -2.84
CA GLY A 31 -5.40 2.00 -1.48
C GLY A 31 -6.76 1.41 -1.09
N GLU A 32 -7.86 2.10 -1.40
CA GLU A 32 -9.22 1.60 -1.15
C GLU A 32 -9.52 0.33 -1.94
N VAL A 33 -9.18 0.31 -3.24
CA VAL A 33 -9.37 -0.88 -4.10
C VAL A 33 -8.59 -2.07 -3.56
N PHE A 34 -7.31 -1.87 -3.21
CA PHE A 34 -6.52 -2.93 -2.58
C PHE A 34 -7.09 -3.33 -1.23
N GLY A 35 -7.59 -2.39 -0.43
CA GLY A 35 -8.25 -2.68 0.85
C GLY A 35 -9.48 -3.55 0.69
N LEU A 36 -10.31 -3.32 -0.33
CA LEU A 36 -11.47 -4.16 -0.64
C LEU A 36 -11.06 -5.57 -1.07
N LEU A 37 -10.06 -5.68 -1.96
CA LEU A 37 -9.55 -6.97 -2.44
C LEU A 37 -8.90 -7.77 -1.32
N LEU A 38 -8.04 -7.12 -0.52
CA LEU A 38 -7.35 -7.73 0.61
C LEU A 38 -8.28 -7.97 1.79
N GLY A 39 -9.38 -7.23 1.95
CA GLY A 39 -10.37 -7.48 2.99
C GLY A 39 -11.03 -8.85 2.86
N VAL A 40 -11.33 -9.27 1.62
CA VAL A 40 -11.83 -10.63 1.33
C VAL A 40 -10.76 -11.68 1.66
N LEU A 41 -9.50 -11.41 1.30
CA LEU A 41 -8.39 -12.31 1.65
C LEU A 41 -8.14 -12.35 3.17
N GLY A 42 -8.33 -11.22 3.85
CA GLY A 42 -8.20 -11.06 5.30
C GLY A 42 -9.20 -11.93 6.06
N PHE A 43 -10.41 -12.09 5.54
CA PHE A 43 -11.37 -13.05 6.09
C PHE A 43 -10.89 -14.50 5.99
N LEU A 44 -10.18 -14.85 4.91
CA LEU A 44 -9.59 -16.19 4.72
C LEU A 44 -8.23 -16.36 5.42
N GLN A 45 -7.57 -15.28 5.81
CA GLN A 45 -6.29 -15.28 6.50
C GLN A 45 -6.23 -16.25 7.71
N PRO A 46 -7.22 -16.32 8.62
CA PRO A 46 -7.18 -17.31 9.71
C PRO A 46 -7.19 -18.76 9.19
N LEU A 47 -7.91 -19.06 8.12
CA LEU A 47 -7.93 -20.40 7.53
C LEU A 47 -6.62 -20.73 6.83
N VAL A 48 -6.04 -19.76 6.12
CA VAL A 48 -4.71 -19.89 5.50
C VAL A 48 -3.66 -20.13 6.57
N LEU A 49 -3.67 -19.35 7.66
CA LEU A 49 -2.75 -19.52 8.78
C LEU A 49 -2.93 -20.87 9.47
N LEU A 50 -4.17 -21.33 9.68
CA LEU A 50 -4.44 -22.66 10.23
C LEU A 50 -3.94 -23.77 9.31
N GLY A 51 -4.21 -23.68 8.01
CA GLY A 51 -3.68 -24.63 7.02
C GLY A 51 -2.16 -24.65 7.02
N LEU A 52 -1.52 -23.48 7.10
CA LEU A 52 -0.07 -23.33 7.15
C LEU A 52 0.51 -23.87 8.47
N LEU A 53 -0.19 -23.69 9.59
CA LEU A 53 0.15 -24.27 10.90
C LEU A 53 0.06 -25.81 10.84
N VAL A 54 -1.01 -26.35 10.25
CA VAL A 54 -1.17 -27.80 10.05
C VAL A 54 -0.04 -28.35 9.18
N LEU A 55 0.26 -27.70 8.06
CA LEU A 55 1.39 -28.08 7.19
C LEU A 55 2.71 -28.02 7.95
N LEU A 56 2.92 -26.99 8.77
CA LEU A 56 4.11 -26.85 9.61
C LEU A 56 4.22 -27.97 10.64
N VAL A 57 3.12 -28.35 11.28
CA VAL A 57 3.09 -29.48 12.24
C VAL A 57 3.34 -30.80 11.54
N LEU A 58 2.73 -31.02 10.37
CA LEU A 58 2.96 -32.23 9.57
C LEU A 58 4.41 -32.34 9.12
N TRP A 59 4.99 -31.24 8.66
CA TRP A 59 6.41 -31.15 8.32
C TRP A 59 7.30 -31.43 9.53
N LEU A 60 7.00 -30.82 10.69
CA LEU A 60 7.79 -31.03 11.91
C LEU A 60 7.69 -32.48 12.43
N THR A 61 6.56 -33.13 12.21
CA THR A 61 6.33 -34.53 12.59
C THR A 61 6.87 -35.51 11.54
N ASP A 62 7.59 -35.01 10.53
CA ASP A 62 8.16 -35.80 9.42
C ASP A 62 7.09 -36.58 8.63
N ARG A 63 5.86 -36.05 8.61
CA ARG A 63 4.72 -36.63 7.88
C ARG A 63 4.50 -36.01 6.50
N LEU A 64 5.35 -35.07 6.10
CA LEU A 64 5.35 -34.39 4.81
C LEU A 64 6.76 -34.38 4.25
#